data_AF-A0A662A6T7-F1
#
_entry.id   AF-A0A662A6T7-F1
#
_cell.length_a   1.000
_cell.length_b   1.000
_cell.length_c   1.000
_cell.angle_alpha   90.00
_cell.angle_beta   90.00
_cell.angle_gamma   90.00
#
_symmetry.space_group_name_H-M   'P 1'
#
loop_
_entity.id
_entity.type
_entity.pdbx_description
1 polymer ?
#
loop_
_entity_poly.entity_id
_entity_poly.type
_entity_poly.pdbx_seq_one_letter_code
_entity_poly.pdbx_strand_id
1 'polypeptide(L)' 'MNNQCLTFLFPEFHQAVLEVAESVAPVLERHPEFQSAKILERMIEPERVLQFRVPWVDDRGEVQ' A
#
# COMPACT_ATOMS: atom_id res chain seq x y z
N MET A 1 -4.13 11.65 -16.19
CA MET A 1 -4.23 12.48 -14.97
C MET A 1 -4.04 11.55 -13.81
N ASN A 2 -3.00 11.82 -13.04
CA ASN A 2 -2.11 10.83 -12.47
C ASN A 2 -2.66 10.22 -11.17
N ASN A 3 -2.39 8.93 -10.96
CA ASN A 3 -2.61 8.19 -9.70
C ASN A 3 -1.85 8.79 -8.48
N GLN A 4 -1.15 9.91 -8.64
CA GLN A 4 -0.41 10.60 -7.59
C GLN A 4 -1.29 11.31 -6.54
N CYS A 5 -2.61 11.38 -6.73
CA CYS A 5 -3.49 12.05 -5.77
C CYS A 5 -3.93 11.15 -4.60
N LEU A 6 -3.86 9.81 -4.74
CA LEU A 6 -4.31 8.88 -3.69
C LEU A 6 -3.21 8.53 -2.68
N THR A 7 -1.94 8.62 -3.07
CA THR A 7 -0.82 8.33 -2.18
C THR A 7 -0.77 9.36 -1.03
N PHE A 8 -0.98 10.66 -1.28
CA PHE A 8 -0.90 11.68 -0.22
C PHE A 8 -1.96 11.58 0.90
N LEU A 9 -2.99 10.73 0.77
CA LEU A 9 -4.09 10.61 1.73
C LEU A 9 -3.89 9.56 2.84
N PHE A 10 -2.86 8.71 2.74
CA PHE A 10 -2.61 7.61 3.70
C PHE A 10 -1.19 7.73 4.30
N PRO A 11 -0.99 8.57 5.32
CA PRO A 11 0.35 8.81 5.90
C PRO A 11 0.97 7.54 6.50
N GLU A 12 0.16 6.64 7.08
CA GLU A 12 0.61 5.39 7.66
C GLU A 12 1.17 4.43 6.60
N PHE A 13 0.54 4.40 5.42
CA PHE A 13 1.02 3.59 4.30
C PHE A 13 2.37 4.08 3.79
N HIS A 14 2.56 5.40 3.68
CA HIS A 14 3.82 5.99 3.19
C HIS A 14 4.96 5.74 4.13
N GLN A 15 4.71 5.90 5.43
CA GLN A 15 5.71 5.60 6.45
C GLN A 15 6.12 4.13 6.39
N ALA A 16 5.15 3.20 6.33
CA ALA A 16 5.45 1.78 6.26
C ALA A 16 6.25 1.40 5.00
N VAL A 17 5.88 1.95 3.83
CA VAL A 17 6.61 1.71 2.58
C VAL A 17 8.04 2.25 2.66
N LEU A 18 8.24 3.45 3.22
CA LEU A 18 9.57 4.06 3.34
C LEU A 18 10.47 3.24 4.27
N GLU A 19 10.00 2.89 5.46
CA GLU A 19 10.76 2.10 6.44
C GLU A 19 11.19 0.74 5.85
N VAL A 20 10.28 0.07 5.13
CA VAL A 20 10.59 -1.20 4.46
C VAL A 20 11.59 -0.99 3.31
N ALA A 21 11.38 0.02 2.48
CA ALA A 21 12.27 0.30 1.34
C ALA A 21 13.71 0.59 1.79
N GLU A 22 13.89 1.39 2.86
CA GLU A 22 15.20 1.66 3.45
C GLU A 22 15.88 0.39 3.97
N SER A 23 15.13 -0.51 4.61
CA SER A 23 15.66 -1.77 5.12
C SER A 23 16.09 -2.75 4.02
N VAL A 24 15.43 -2.72 2.86
CA VAL A 24 15.65 -3.65 1.73
C VAL A 24 16.65 -3.09 0.72
N ALA A 25 16.94 -1.78 0.73
CA ALA A 25 17.88 -1.13 -0.19
C ALA A 25 19.25 -1.85 -0.33
N PRO A 26 19.92 -2.32 0.74
CA PRO A 26 21.19 -3.02 0.61
C PRO A 26 21.10 -4.36 -0.14
N VAL A 27 19.93 -5.01 -0.15
CA VAL A 27 19.69 -6.25 -0.89
C VAL A 27 19.51 -5.94 -2.37
N LEU A 28 18.80 -4.87 -2.69
CA LEU A 28 18.60 -4.41 -4.08
C LEU A 28 19.92 -3.99 -4.73
N GLU A 29 20.85 -3.43 -3.97
CA GLU A 29 22.21 -3.11 -4.44
C GLU A 29 23.04 -4.37 -4.74
N ARG A 30 22.89 -5.42 -3.93
CA ARG A 30 23.60 -6.70 -4.12
C ARG A 30 23.01 -7.56 -5.23
N HIS A 31 21.74 -7.34 -5.56
CA HIS A 31 20.96 -8.13 -6.52
C HIS A 31 20.35 -7.23 -7.61
N PRO A 32 21.14 -6.79 -8.60
CA PRO A 32 20.66 -5.91 -9.68
C PRO A 32 19.54 -6.53 -10.51
N GLU A 33 19.40 -7.86 -10.51
CA GLU A 33 18.29 -8.57 -11.14
C GLU A 33 16.92 -8.10 -10.61
N PHE A 34 16.82 -7.76 -9.32
CA PHE A 34 15.56 -7.33 -8.70
C PHE A 34 15.14 -5.92 -9.14
N GLN A 35 16.11 -5.05 -9.40
CA GLN A 35 15.86 -3.73 -9.98
C GLN A 35 15.40 -3.86 -11.43
N SER A 36 16.07 -4.74 -12.21
CA SER A 36 15.67 -4.96 -13.62
C SER A 36 14.26 -5.54 -13.76
N ALA A 37 13.85 -6.38 -12.82
CA ALA A 37 12.52 -6.99 -12.77
C ALA A 37 11.45 -6.08 -12.11
N LYS A 38 11.83 -4.89 -11.64
CA LYS A 38 10.97 -3.91 -10.95
C LYS A 38 10.17 -4.52 -9.81
N ILE A 39 10.83 -5.36 -9.01
CA ILE A 39 10.16 -6.16 -7.97
C ILE A 39 9.58 -5.25 -6.89
N LEU A 40 10.36 -4.26 -6.42
CA LEU A 40 9.94 -3.36 -5.36
C LEU A 40 8.72 -2.53 -5.79
N GLU A 41 8.72 -2.02 -7.02
CA GLU A 41 7.61 -1.21 -7.56
C GLU A 41 6.32 -2.04 -7.69
N ARG A 42 6.44 -3.33 -8.02
CA ARG A 42 5.30 -4.24 -8.11
C ARG A 42 4.79 -4.70 -6.74
N MET A 43 5.62 -4.67 -5.71
CA MET A 43 5.21 -5.01 -4.34
C MET A 43 4.45 -3.86 -3.67
N ILE A 44 4.81 -2.61 -3.98
CA ILE A 44 4.16 -1.42 -3.41
C ILE A 44 2.74 -1.23 -3.97
N GLU A 45 2.53 -1.60 -5.24
CA GLU A 45 1.21 -1.52 -5.86
C GLU A 45 0.40 -2.80 -5.57
N PRO A 46 -0.71 -2.72 -4.81
CA PRO A 46 -1.51 -3.89 -4.50
C PRO A 46 -2.21 -4.43 -5.75
N GLU A 47 -2.19 -5.75 -5.94
CA GLU A 47 -2.85 -6.39 -7.10
C GLU A 47 -4.37 -6.20 -7.12
N ARG A 48 -5.00 -6.12 -5.93
CA ARG A 48 -6.44 -5.87 -5.78
C ARG A 48 -6.74 -5.27 -4.42
N VAL A 49 -7.57 -4.24 -4.41
CA VAL A 49 -8.14 -3.65 -3.18
C VAL A 49 -9.66 -3.80 -3.25
N LEU A 50 -10.27 -4.39 -2.22
CA LEU A 50 -11.73 -4.54 -2.10
C LEU A 50 -12.23 -3.64 -0.97
N GLN A 51 -13.10 -2.70 -1.32
CA GLN A 51 -13.80 -1.84 -0.37
C GLN A 51 -15.30 -2.08 -0.51
N PHE A 52 -15.96 -2.42 0.59
CA PHE A 52 -17.40 -2.68 0.61
C PHE A 52 -18.03 -2.14 1.89
N ARG A 53 -19.32 -1.79 1.79
CA ARG A 53 -20.10 -1.33 2.94
C ARG A 53 -20.49 -2.52 3.81
N VAL A 54 -20.35 -2.36 5.13
CA VAL A 54 -20.86 -3.32 6.12
C VAL A 54 -21.93 -2.60 6.94
N PRO A 55 -23.20 -2.61 6.49
CA PRO A 55 -24.28 -2.04 7.28
C PRO A 55 -24.50 -2.90 8.52
N TRP A 56 -24.71 -2.27 9.66
CA TRP A 56 -25.01 -2.95 10.91
C TRP A 56 -26.09 -2.19 11.67
N VAL A 57 -26.72 -2.89 12.62
CA VAL A 57 -27.79 -2.35 13.46
C VAL A 57 -27.26 -2.28 14.88
N ASP A 58 -27.44 -1.14 15.54
CA ASP A 58 -27.05 -0.97 16.93
C ASP A 58 -28.06 -1.59 17.93
N ASP A 59 -27.72 -1.59 19.20
CA ASP A 59 -28.57 -2.17 20.26
C ASP A 59 -29.94 -1.49 20.40
N ARG A 60 -30.12 -0.29 19.82
CA ARG A 60 -31.39 0.45 19.82
C ARG A 60 -32.25 0.15 18.58
N GLY A 61 -31.75 -0.68 17.66
CA GLY A 61 -32.44 -1.04 16.42
C GLY A 61 -32.21 -0.06 15.27
N GLU A 62 -31.27 0.89 15.40
CA GLU A 62 -30.98 1.88 14.37
C GLU A 62 -29.88 1.39 13.42
N VAL A 63 -30.04 1.63 12.11
CA VAL A 63 -29.06 1.28 11.08
C VAL A 63 -28.00 2.37 10.97
N GLN A 64 -26.71 2.00 10.97
CA GLN A 64 -25.56 2.90 10.84
C GLN A 64 -24.81 2.71 9.51
#